data_AF-A0A9E5VTB7-F1
#
_entry.id   AF-A0A9E5VTB7-F1
#
_cell.length_a   1.000
_cell.length_b   1.000
_cell.length_c   1.000
_cell.angle_alpha   90.00
_cell.angle_beta   90.00
_cell.angle_gamma   90.00
#
_symmetry.space_group_name_H-M   'P 1'
#
loop_
_entity.id
_entity.type
_entity.pdbx_description
1 polymer ?
#
loop_
_entity_poly.entity_id
_entity_poly.type
_entity_poly.pdbx_seq_one_letter_code
_entity_poly.pdbx_strand_id
1 'polypeptide(L)'
;MKAEFEAMADHPKFAMVSLGLDDSAEAARRHVERYGLSWPHVCLGMNSEVARDYGVETVPVFLFVGPDGKVIASGEAAVKAILAELEGG
;
A
#
# COMPACT_ATOMS: atom_id res chain seq x y z
N MET A 1 -7.78 -4.81 -0.53
CA MET A 1 -7.06 -3.65 -1.12
C MET A 1 -7.03 -3.64 -2.65
N LYS A 2 -7.06 -4.80 -3.34
CA LYS A 2 -7.15 -4.81 -4.82
C LYS A 2 -8.44 -4.15 -5.34
N ALA A 3 -9.60 -4.55 -4.82
CA ALA A 3 -10.89 -4.00 -5.25
C ALA A 3 -10.98 -2.49 -4.99
N GLU A 4 -10.47 -2.06 -3.84
CA GLU A 4 -10.42 -0.65 -3.43
C GLU A 4 -9.46 0.15 -4.34
N PHE A 5 -8.34 -0.44 -4.77
CA PHE A 5 -7.50 0.17 -5.79
C PHE A 5 -8.20 0.28 -7.14
N GLU A 6 -8.88 -0.77 -7.59
CA GLU A 6 -9.60 -0.77 -8.87
C GLU A 6 -10.70 0.30 -8.90
N ALA A 7 -11.40 0.50 -7.78
CA ALA A 7 -12.40 1.56 -7.64
C ALA A 7 -11.79 2.97 -7.69
N MET A 8 -10.57 3.13 -7.17
CA MET A 8 -9.86 4.41 -7.10
C MET A 8 -8.80 4.62 -8.20
N ALA A 9 -8.64 3.67 -9.13
CA ALA A 9 -7.50 3.65 -10.06
C ALA A 9 -7.44 4.88 -10.96
N ASP A 10 -8.61 5.42 -11.34
CA ASP A 10 -8.74 6.61 -12.17
C ASP A 10 -8.84 7.91 -11.35
N HIS A 11 -8.80 7.83 -10.01
CA HIS A 11 -8.93 9.01 -9.17
C HIS A 11 -7.63 9.85 -9.22
N PRO A 12 -7.66 11.11 -9.72
CA PRO A 12 -6.47 11.87 -10.10
C PRO A 12 -5.55 12.27 -8.93
N LYS A 13 -6.03 12.13 -7.69
CA LYS A 13 -5.29 12.44 -6.46
C LYS A 13 -4.98 11.21 -5.61
N PHE A 14 -5.18 10.01 -6.16
CA PHE A 14 -4.92 8.75 -5.45
C PHE A 14 -3.77 8.00 -6.12
N ALA A 15 -2.92 7.42 -5.27
CA ALA A 15 -1.89 6.48 -5.70
C ALA A 15 -1.74 5.42 -4.61
N MET A 16 -1.54 4.17 -5.03
CA MET A 16 -1.25 3.07 -4.12
C MET A 16 0.12 2.48 -4.44
N VAL A 17 0.92 2.27 -3.40
CA VAL A 17 2.21 1.59 -3.51
C VAL A 17 2.25 0.49 -2.46
N SER A 18 2.76 -0.67 -2.83
CA SER A 18 3.04 -1.74 -1.88
C SER A 18 4.53 -1.89 -1.67
N LEU A 19 4.92 -1.97 -0.40
CA LEU A 19 6.30 -2.19 0.01
C LEU A 19 6.42 -3.64 0.48
N GLY A 20 7.06 -4.46 -0.35
CA GLY A 20 7.37 -5.85 -0.05
C GLY A 20 8.59 -5.94 0.87
N LEU A 21 8.44 -6.69 1.96
CA LEU A 21 9.54 -7.03 2.86
C LEU A 21 10.25 -8.33 2.48
N ASP A 22 9.87 -8.94 1.35
CA ASP A 22 10.54 -10.12 0.80
C ASP A 22 12.02 -9.83 0.52
N ASP A 23 12.88 -10.81 0.81
CA ASP A 23 14.32 -10.73 0.49
C ASP A 23 14.62 -11.02 -1.00
N SER A 24 13.61 -11.47 -1.75
CA SER A 24 13.74 -11.81 -3.18
C SER A 24 12.78 -10.99 -4.03
N ALA A 25 13.36 -10.07 -4.82
CA ALA A 25 12.62 -9.32 -5.84
C ALA A 25 11.93 -10.23 -6.87
N GLU A 26 12.47 -11.43 -7.13
CA GLU A 26 11.87 -12.38 -8.05
C GLU A 26 10.59 -13.01 -7.46
N ALA A 27 10.58 -13.32 -6.16
CA ALA A 27 9.40 -13.81 -5.46
C ALA A 27 8.29 -12.74 -5.42
N ALA A 28 8.67 -11.50 -5.11
CA ALA A 28 7.75 -10.36 -5.15
C ALA A 28 7.15 -10.18 -6.55
N ARG A 29 7.98 -10.23 -7.60
CA ARG A 29 7.50 -10.12 -8.99
C ARG A 29 6.51 -11.22 -9.37
N ARG A 30 6.82 -12.48 -9.04
CA ARG A 30 5.90 -13.62 -9.29
C ARG A 30 4.58 -13.46 -8.54
N HIS A 31 4.60 -12.89 -7.33
CA HIS A 31 3.38 -12.59 -6.57
C HIS A 31 2.53 -11.53 -7.28
N VAL A 32 3.13 -10.42 -7.69
CA VAL A 32 2.46 -9.35 -8.44
C VAL A 32 1.83 -9.89 -9.72
N GLU A 33 2.58 -10.66 -10.50
CA GLU A 33 2.10 -11.29 -11.73
C GLU A 33 0.95 -12.29 -11.47
N ARG A 34 1.07 -13.11 -10.43
CA ARG A 34 0.05 -14.12 -10.06
C ARG A 34 -1.29 -13.49 -9.69
N TYR A 35 -1.29 -12.39 -8.94
CA TYR A 35 -2.52 -11.76 -8.45
C TYR A 35 -3.01 -10.61 -9.35
N GLY A 36 -2.26 -10.29 -10.42
CA GLY A 36 -2.59 -9.23 -11.35
C GLY A 36 -2.69 -7.88 -10.65
N LEU A 37 -1.69 -7.56 -9.83
CA LEU A 37 -1.62 -6.30 -9.09
C LEU A 37 -0.99 -5.25 -10.01
N SER A 38 -1.77 -4.25 -10.40
CA SER A 38 -1.40 -3.28 -11.45
C SER A 38 -0.76 -1.99 -10.93
N TRP A 39 -0.71 -1.81 -9.61
CA TRP A 39 -0.08 -0.64 -8.99
C TRP A 39 1.41 -0.88 -8.72
N PRO A 40 2.20 0.18 -8.45
CA PRO A 40 3.62 0.03 -8.14
C PRO A 40 3.91 -0.86 -6.92
N HIS A 41 4.83 -1.82 -7.09
CA HIS A 41 5.36 -2.66 -6.02
C HIS A 41 6.86 -2.43 -5.87
N VAL A 42 7.32 -2.14 -4.66
CA VAL A 42 8.74 -1.95 -4.34
C VAL A 42 9.17 -3.03 -3.37
N CYS A 43 10.24 -3.74 -3.68
CA CYS A 43 10.84 -4.72 -2.80
C CYS A 43 11.94 -4.03 -1.98
N LEU A 44 11.73 -3.85 -0.68
CA LEU A 44 12.66 -3.17 0.22
C LEU A 44 13.44 -4.13 1.12
N GLY A 45 12.90 -5.33 1.35
CA GLY A 45 13.44 -6.28 2.33
C GLY A 45 13.14 -5.89 3.77
N MET A 46 13.17 -6.87 4.66
CA MET A 46 12.76 -6.71 6.07
C MET A 46 13.64 -5.75 6.88
N ASN A 47 14.90 -5.55 6.46
CA ASN A 47 15.86 -4.67 7.13
C ASN A 47 15.88 -3.22 6.59
N SER A 48 14.90 -2.83 5.80
CA SER A 48 14.84 -1.49 5.22
C SER A 48 14.60 -0.39 6.28
N GLU A 49 15.17 0.78 6.04
CA GLU A 49 14.97 1.97 6.88
C GLU A 49 13.49 2.32 7.01
N VAL A 50 12.75 2.22 5.90
CA VAL A 50 11.29 2.49 5.87
C VAL A 50 10.51 1.55 6.79
N ALA A 51 10.81 0.24 6.79
CA ALA A 51 10.12 -0.69 7.70
C ALA A 51 10.36 -0.31 9.18
N ARG A 52 11.56 0.18 9.49
CA ARG A 52 11.94 0.62 10.83
C ARG A 52 11.27 1.93 11.24
N ASP A 53 11.29 2.92 10.35
CA ASP A 53 10.73 4.26 10.60
C ASP A 53 9.22 4.21 10.80
N TYR A 54 8.53 3.32 10.08
CA TYR A 54 7.09 3.09 10.21
C TYR A 54 6.74 2.06 11.30
N GLY A 55 7.73 1.54 12.04
CA GLY A 55 7.50 0.60 13.14
C GLY A 55 6.85 -0.71 12.70
N VAL A 56 7.18 -1.21 11.51
CA VAL A 56 6.58 -2.44 10.96
C VAL A 56 7.17 -3.66 11.65
N GLU A 57 6.44 -4.20 12.62
CA GLU A 57 6.81 -5.43 13.33
C GLU A 57 6.16 -6.69 12.72
N THR A 58 4.97 -6.53 12.12
CA THR A 58 4.20 -7.63 11.51
C THR A 58 3.49 -7.16 10.25
N VAL A 59 3.48 -7.99 9.20
CA VAL A 59 2.72 -7.75 7.97
C VAL A 59 1.37 -8.48 7.99
N PRO A 60 0.31 -7.96 7.34
CA PRO A 60 0.28 -6.73 6.53
C PRO A 60 0.08 -5.45 7.36
N VAL A 61 0.68 -4.35 6.89
CA VAL A 61 0.43 -2.99 7.40
C VAL A 61 -0.14 -2.14 6.28
N PHE A 62 -1.19 -1.37 6.59
CA PHE A 62 -1.81 -0.43 5.66
C PHE A 62 -1.73 0.97 6.25
N LEU A 63 -1.31 1.94 5.45
CA LEU A 63 -1.19 3.34 5.86
C LEU A 63 -1.80 4.20 4.77
N PHE A 64 -2.58 5.20 5.17
CA PHE A 64 -3.04 6.26 4.29
C PHE A 64 -2.26 7.53 4.61
N VAL A 65 -1.54 8.05 3.62
CA VAL A 65 -0.69 9.23 3.77
C VAL A 65 -1.35 10.40 3.04
N GLY A 66 -1.50 11.52 3.74
CA GLY A 66 -2.04 12.76 3.21
C GLY A 66 -1.08 13.44 2.22
N PRO A 67 -1.58 14.44 1.46
CA PRO A 67 -0.74 15.21 0.53
C PRO A 67 0.35 16.03 1.23
N ASP A 68 0.24 16.22 2.56
CA ASP A 68 1.26 16.85 3.40
C ASP A 68 2.32 15.86 3.91
N GLY A 69 2.26 14.60 3.48
CA GLY A 69 3.20 13.55 3.86
C GLY A 69 2.93 12.94 5.24
N LYS A 70 1.81 13.26 5.91
CA LYS A 70 1.48 12.70 7.23
C LYS A 70 0.57 11.49 7.12
N VAL A 71 0.76 10.53 8.02
CA VAL A 71 -0.17 9.40 8.15
C VAL A 71 -1.50 9.89 8.72
N ILE A 72 -2.56 9.74 7.95
CA ILE A 72 -3.94 10.08 8.34
C ILE A 72 -4.64 8.87 8.96
N ALA A 73 -4.38 7.67 8.44
CA ALA A 73 -4.98 6.44 8.91
C ALA A 73 -3.97 5.28 8.87
N SER A 74 -4.10 4.37 9.83
CA SER A 74 -3.33 3.13 9.91
C SER A 74 -4.25 1.93 10.15
N GLY A 75 -3.97 0.83 9.47
CA GLY A 75 -4.77 -0.40 9.53
C GLY A 75 -5.82 -0.48 8.43
N GLU A 76 -6.11 -1.71 8.00
CA GLU A 76 -6.95 -1.96 6.82
C GLU A 76 -8.32 -1.28 6.90
N ALA A 77 -9.03 -1.43 8.02
CA ALA A 77 -10.37 -0.88 8.18
C ALA A 77 -10.40 0.67 8.12
N ALA A 78 -9.44 1.33 8.76
CA ALA A 78 -9.36 2.79 8.77
C ALA A 78 -9.01 3.34 7.38
N VAL A 79 -8.08 2.68 6.67
CA VAL A 79 -7.74 3.05 5.30
C VAL A 79 -8.95 2.91 4.38
N LYS A 80 -9.71 1.79 4.47
CA LYS A 80 -10.92 1.60 3.67
C LYS A 80 -11.99 2.66 3.93
N ALA A 81 -12.16 3.08 5.17
CA ALA A 81 -13.10 4.15 5.51
C ALA A 81 -12.75 5.46 4.79
N ILE A 82 -11.47 5.84 4.80
CA ILE A 82 -11.00 7.04 4.08
C ILE A 82 -11.19 6.90 2.57
N LEU A 83 -10.92 5.73 1.99
CA LEU A 83 -11.14 5.51 0.56
C LEU A 83 -12.62 5.65 0.18
N ALA A 84 -13.53 5.08 0.97
CA ALA A 84 -14.97 5.21 0.73
C ALA A 84 -15.45 6.68 0.82
N GLU A 85 -14.88 7.48 1.73
CA GLU A 85 -15.17 8.92 1.80
C GLU A 85 -14.66 9.67 0.56
N LEU A 86 -13.50 9.29 0.02
CA LEU A 86 -12.92 9.90 -1.18
C LEU A 86 -13.66 9.51 -2.47
N GLU A 87 -14.22 8.29 -2.55
CA GLU A 87 -15.04 7.85 -3.68
C GLU A 87 -16.39 8.59 -3.75
N GLY A 88 -16.94 8.97 -2.59
CA GLY A 88 -18.27 9.58 -2.48
C GLY A 88 -18.33 11.10 -2.60
N GLY A 89 -17.19 11.80 -2.69
CA GLY A 89 -17.08 13.27 -2.72
C GLY A 89 -16.83 13.82 -4.11
#